data_AF-A0A8R7UXF7-F1
#
_entry.id   AF-A0A8R7UXF7-F1
#
_cell.length_a   1.000
_cell.length_b   1.000
_cell.length_c   1.000
_cell.angle_alpha   90.00
_cell.angle_beta   90.00
_cell.angle_gamma   90.00
#
_symmetry.space_group_name_H-M   'P 1'
#
loop_
_entity.id
_entity.type
_entity.pdbx_description
1 polymer ?
#
loop_
_entity_poly.entity_id
_entity_poly.type
_entity_poly.pdbx_seq_one_letter_code
_entity_poly.pdbx_strand_id
1 'polypeptide(L)'
;MRLDDRRKGRARAEDRARWVEHGLGKEAPSPWHHGRDEACREFCRVVESWTEDWQAVVSAFESIPKPSRREFGLMIVYYTKRGDKNHAGATFENIRARGIDPNAFVFTR
;
A
#
# COMPACT_ATOMS: atom_id res chain seq x y z
N MET A 1 -26.70 0.90 -27.23
CA MET A 1 -26.29 -0.52 -27.16
C MET A 1 -25.68 -0.79 -25.79
N ARG A 2 -26.24 -1.74 -25.04
CA ARG A 2 -25.76 -2.22 -23.75
C ARG A 2 -24.75 -3.34 -24.01
N LEU A 3 -23.53 -3.26 -23.49
CA LEU A 3 -22.57 -4.36 -23.53
C LEU A 3 -22.08 -4.67 -22.11
N ASP A 4 -22.62 -5.77 -21.59
CA ASP A 4 -22.34 -6.38 -20.30
C ASP A 4 -20.84 -6.65 -20.05
N ASP A 5 -20.23 -5.94 -19.09
CA ASP A 5 -18.88 -6.22 -18.54
C ASP A 5 -18.84 -7.42 -17.56
N ARG A 6 -19.98 -8.09 -17.32
CA ARG A 6 -20.09 -9.20 -16.36
C ARG A 6 -19.26 -10.44 -16.75
N ARG A 7 -18.93 -10.62 -18.02
CA ARG A 7 -18.20 -11.80 -18.52
C ARG A 7 -16.70 -11.74 -18.17
N LYS A 8 -16.07 -10.55 -18.28
CA LYS A 8 -14.66 -10.34 -17.89
C LYS A 8 -14.47 -10.44 -16.38
N GLY A 9 -15.42 -9.94 -15.60
CA GLY A 9 -15.38 -10.04 -14.13
C GLY A 9 -15.43 -11.48 -13.63
N ARG A 10 -16.31 -12.31 -14.22
CA ARG A 10 -16.42 -13.74 -13.90
C ARG A 10 -15.17 -14.52 -14.31
N ALA A 11 -14.63 -14.30 -15.51
CA ALA A 11 -13.39 -14.97 -15.94
C ALA A 11 -12.20 -14.67 -15.01
N ARG A 12 -12.04 -13.44 -14.53
CA ARG A 12 -10.99 -13.09 -13.54
C ARG A 12 -11.25 -13.68 -12.16
N ALA A 13 -12.52 -13.85 -11.77
CA ALA A 13 -12.88 -14.47 -10.50
C ALA A 13 -12.67 -15.99 -10.54
N GLU A 14 -13.02 -16.63 -11.65
CA GLU A 14 -12.82 -18.05 -11.91
C GLU A 14 -11.34 -18.40 -12.04
N ASP A 15 -10.55 -17.55 -12.71
CA ASP A 15 -9.09 -17.70 -12.78
C ASP A 15 -8.47 -17.60 -11.36
N ARG A 16 -8.85 -16.58 -10.56
CA ARG A 16 -8.44 -16.49 -9.15
C ARG A 16 -8.86 -17.70 -8.32
N ALA A 17 -10.08 -18.20 -8.50
CA ALA A 17 -10.56 -19.38 -7.79
C ALA A 17 -9.73 -20.63 -8.17
N ARG A 18 -9.40 -20.78 -9.46
CA ARG A 18 -8.53 -21.85 -9.95
C ARG A 18 -7.11 -21.75 -9.39
N TRP A 19 -6.55 -20.55 -9.25
CA TRP A 19 -5.26 -20.33 -8.59
C TRP A 19 -5.29 -20.64 -7.09
N VAL A 20 -6.43 -20.43 -6.42
CA VAL A 20 -6.62 -20.77 -5.00
C VAL A 20 -6.79 -22.28 -4.80
N GLU A 21 -7.56 -22.94 -5.67
CA GLU A 21 -7.79 -24.39 -5.63
C GLU A 21 -6.54 -25.21 -6.00
N HIS A 22 -5.71 -24.70 -6.91
CA HIS A 22 -4.51 -25.39 -7.40
C HIS A 22 -3.20 -24.90 -6.75
N GLY A 23 -3.29 -23.89 -5.88
CA GLY A 23 -2.16 -23.29 -5.19
C GLY A 23 -1.75 -24.16 -4.01
N LEU A 24 -0.56 -24.76 -4.10
CA LEU A 24 0.24 -25.17 -2.95
C LEU A 24 0.03 -24.12 -1.84
N GLY A 25 -0.54 -24.56 -0.71
CA GLY A 25 -0.98 -23.67 0.36
C GLY A 25 0.09 -22.63 0.65
N LYS A 26 -0.31 -21.35 0.73
CA LYS A 26 0.59 -20.22 1.03
C LYS A 26 1.65 -20.68 2.02
N GLU A 27 2.91 -20.70 1.58
CA GLU A 27 4.02 -21.00 2.48
C GLU A 27 3.85 -20.16 3.75
N ALA A 28 4.02 -20.80 4.91
CA ALA A 28 3.86 -20.12 6.18
C ALA A 28 4.74 -18.86 6.16
N PRO A 29 4.20 -17.68 6.53
CA PRO A 29 4.97 -16.46 6.50
C PRO A 29 6.26 -16.64 7.31
N SER A 30 7.41 -16.48 6.65
CA SER A 30 8.71 -16.49 7.33
C SER A 30 8.77 -15.37 8.39
N PRO A 31 9.70 -15.47 9.38
CA PRO A 31 9.83 -14.46 10.44
C PRO A 31 9.98 -13.02 9.93
N TRP A 32 10.52 -12.85 8.72
CA TRP A 32 10.59 -11.56 8.03
C TRP A 32 9.22 -10.95 7.72
N HIS A 33 8.25 -11.77 7.31
CA HIS A 33 6.88 -11.30 7.05
C HIS A 33 6.20 -10.83 8.33
N HIS A 34 6.48 -11.46 9.47
CA HIS A 34 5.91 -11.08 10.76
C HIS A 34 6.43 -9.71 11.22
N GLY A 35 7.74 -9.49 11.18
CA GLY A 35 8.33 -8.19 11.54
C GLY A 35 7.88 -7.06 10.61
N ARG A 36 7.73 -7.36 9.31
CA ARG A 36 7.19 -6.37 8.35
C ARG A 36 5.72 -6.04 8.63
N ASP A 37 4.89 -7.04 8.89
CA ASP A 37 3.47 -6.83 9.16
C ASP A 37 3.23 -6.02 10.44
N GLU A 38 4.05 -6.26 11.47
CA GLU A 38 4.02 -5.46 12.70
C GLU A 38 4.40 -4.00 12.43
N ALA A 39 5.50 -3.74 11.73
CA ALA A 39 5.93 -2.39 11.37
C ALA A 39 4.87 -1.67 10.49
N CYS A 40 4.26 -2.37 9.53
CA CYS A 40 3.18 -1.80 8.73
C CYS A 40 1.94 -1.44 9.57
N ARG A 41 1.57 -2.26 10.56
CA ARG A 41 0.45 -1.98 11.47
C ARG A 41 0.72 -0.79 12.37
N GLU A 42 1.94 -0.72 12.90
CA GLU A 42 2.40 0.38 13.73
C GLU A 42 2.32 1.70 12.96
N PHE A 43 2.90 1.74 11.75
CA PHE A 43 2.83 2.92 10.88
C PHE A 43 1.38 3.33 10.57
N CYS A 44 0.51 2.37 10.23
CA CYS A 44 -0.90 2.68 10.01
C CYS A 44 -1.56 3.29 11.25
N ARG A 45 -1.30 2.74 12.44
CA ARG A 45 -1.83 3.25 13.70
C ARG A 45 -1.37 4.69 13.96
N VAL A 46 -0.09 4.98 13.74
CA VAL A 46 0.47 6.34 13.92
C VAL A 46 -0.18 7.32 12.95
N VAL A 47 -0.25 6.97 11.67
CA VAL A 47 -0.88 7.82 10.64
C VAL A 47 -2.38 8.04 10.91
N GLU A 48 -3.10 7.01 11.35
CA GLU A 48 -4.53 7.08 11.68
C GLU A 48 -4.81 7.88 12.95
N SER A 49 -3.88 7.91 13.90
CA SER A 49 -4.00 8.75 15.10
C SER A 49 -3.84 10.25 14.83
N TRP A 50 -3.57 10.64 13.58
CA TRP A 50 -3.43 12.04 13.13
C TRP A 50 -2.50 12.85 14.03
N THR A 51 -1.30 12.33 14.30
CA THR A 51 -0.32 13.04 15.11
C THR A 51 0.22 14.27 14.38
N GLU A 52 0.31 15.40 15.09
CA GLU A 52 1.12 16.54 14.64
C GLU A 52 2.62 16.19 14.63
N ASP A 53 3.00 15.15 15.37
CA ASP A 53 4.34 14.58 15.44
C ASP A 53 4.72 13.85 14.14
N TRP A 54 5.15 14.64 13.15
CA TRP A 54 5.59 14.13 11.85
C TRP A 54 6.84 13.25 11.93
N GLN A 55 7.69 13.47 12.93
CA GLN A 55 8.87 12.64 13.17
C GLN A 55 8.49 11.21 13.52
N ALA A 56 7.42 11.01 14.31
CA ALA A 56 6.93 9.68 14.65
C ALA A 56 6.43 8.95 13.39
N VAL A 57 5.70 9.65 12.52
CA VAL A 57 5.21 9.09 11.25
C VAL A 57 6.36 8.70 10.33
N VAL A 58 7.39 9.55 10.20
CA VAL A 58 8.58 9.26 9.39
C VAL A 58 9.36 8.08 9.95
N SER A 59 9.64 8.08 11.26
CA SER A 59 10.37 7.00 11.91
C SER A 59 9.65 5.66 11.79
N ALA A 60 8.31 5.65 11.95
CA ALA A 60 7.48 4.47 11.75
C ALA A 60 7.58 3.97 10.30
N PHE A 61 7.51 4.86 9.31
CA PHE A 61 7.64 4.51 7.90
C PHE A 61 9.02 3.94 7.55
N GLU A 62 10.10 4.55 8.06
CA GLU A 62 11.47 4.12 7.83
C GLU A 62 11.79 2.77 8.48
N SER A 63 11.09 2.42 9.56
CA SER A 63 11.21 1.12 10.21
C SER A 63 10.69 -0.05 9.36
N ILE A 64 9.87 0.20 8.33
CA ILE A 64 9.25 -0.84 7.52
C ILE A 64 10.27 -1.41 6.53
N PRO A 65 10.63 -2.70 6.59
CA PRO A 65 11.48 -3.31 5.59
C PRO A 65 10.71 -3.52 4.27
N LYS A 66 11.17 -2.90 3.18
CA LYS A 66 10.52 -2.93 1.86
C LYS A 66 9.04 -2.48 1.93
N PRO A 67 8.77 -1.20 2.22
CA PRO A 67 7.42 -0.66 2.25
C PRO A 67 6.74 -0.87 0.91
N SER A 68 5.45 -1.24 0.95
CA SER A 68 4.69 -1.50 -0.25
C SER A 68 4.04 -0.21 -0.78
N ARG A 69 3.44 -0.32 -1.95
CA ARG A 69 2.64 0.75 -2.55
C ARG A 69 1.60 1.36 -1.59
N ARG A 70 1.03 0.55 -0.68
CA ARG A 70 0.02 1.02 0.28
C ARG A 70 0.62 1.99 1.30
N GLU A 71 1.76 1.63 1.89
CA GLU A 71 2.42 2.46 2.91
C GLU A 71 2.92 3.78 2.31
N PHE A 72 3.49 3.72 1.09
CA PHE A 72 3.82 4.94 0.34
C PHE A 72 2.60 5.83 0.08
N GLY A 73 1.47 5.23 -0.31
CA GLY A 73 0.23 5.99 -0.53
C GLY A 73 -0.25 6.70 0.74
N LEU A 74 -0.20 6.03 1.90
CA LEU A 74 -0.54 6.63 3.19
C LEU A 74 0.39 7.80 3.54
N MET A 75 1.69 7.66 3.29
CA MET A 75 2.66 8.73 3.54
C MET A 75 2.42 9.96 2.65
N ILE A 76 2.10 9.74 1.37
CA ILE A 76 1.73 10.82 0.44
C ILE A 76 0.45 11.52 0.91
N VAL A 77 -0.57 10.77 1.31
CA VAL A 77 -1.83 11.31 1.84
C VAL A 77 -1.60 12.13 3.11
N TYR A 78 -0.75 11.63 4.02
CA TYR A 78 -0.35 12.33 5.23
C TYR A 78 0.26 13.71 4.93
N TYR A 79 1.29 13.75 4.07
CA TYR A 79 1.93 15.02 3.69
C TYR A 79 0.99 15.96 2.95
N THR A 80 0.15 15.44 2.06
CA THR A 80 -0.83 16.24 1.31
C THR A 80 -1.84 16.91 2.24
N LYS A 81 -2.34 16.18 3.24
CA LYS A 81 -3.29 16.72 4.24
C LYS A 81 -2.68 17.83 5.10
N ARG A 82 -1.38 17.78 5.34
CA ARG A 82 -0.62 18.84 6.03
C ARG A 82 -0.24 20.02 5.13
N GLY A 83 -0.52 19.95 3.83
CA GLY A 83 -0.12 20.96 2.86
C GLY A 83 1.35 20.89 2.43
N ASP A 84 2.08 19.84 2.83
CA ASP A 84 3.49 19.64 2.50
C ASP A 84 3.65 18.96 1.13
N LYS A 85 3.52 19.77 0.08
CA LYS A 85 3.61 19.30 -1.31
C LYS A 85 5.00 18.80 -1.67
N ASN A 86 6.05 19.33 -1.04
CA ASN A 86 7.43 18.97 -1.33
C ASN A 86 7.72 17.53 -0.87
N HIS A 87 7.36 17.20 0.37
CA HIS A 87 7.55 15.84 0.89
C HIS A 87 6.60 14.83 0.24
N ALA A 88 5.37 15.24 -0.10
CA ALA A 88 4.47 14.40 -0.89
C ALA A 88 5.08 14.05 -2.27
N GLY A 89 5.63 15.05 -2.97
CA GLY A 89 6.30 14.85 -4.25
C GLY A 89 7.57 14.00 -4.14
N ALA A 90 8.41 14.25 -3.14
CA ALA A 90 9.60 13.44 -2.89
C ALA A 90 9.26 11.97 -2.62
N THR A 91 8.18 11.71 -1.86
CA THR A 91 7.68 10.36 -1.59
C THR A 91 7.16 9.69 -2.87
N PHE A 92 6.51 10.45 -3.74
CA PHE A 92 6.02 9.99 -5.04
C PHE A 92 7.16 9.66 -6.04
N GLU A 93 8.24 10.42 -6.03
CA GLU A 93 9.42 10.09 -6.85
C GLU A 93 10.20 8.90 -6.26
N ASN A 94 10.22 8.74 -4.93
CA ASN A 94 10.83 7.58 -4.27
C ASN A 94 10.14 6.26 -4.66
N ILE A 95 8.80 6.23 -4.66
CA ILE A 95 8.04 5.03 -5.08
C ILE A 95 8.34 4.67 -6.55
N ARG A 96 8.47 5.67 -7.44
CA ARG A 96 8.85 5.48 -8.85
C ARG A 96 10.28 4.95 -9.00
N ALA A 97 11.23 5.51 -8.27
CA ALA A 97 12.63 5.07 -8.27
C ALA A 97 12.78 3.60 -7.82
N ARG A 98 11.86 3.11 -6.99
CA ARG A 98 11.79 1.70 -6.57
C ARG A 98 11.12 0.78 -7.60
N GLY A 99 10.70 1.30 -8.75
CA GLY A 99 9.97 0.55 -9.77
C GLY A 99 8.57 0.11 -9.34
N ILE A 100 8.02 0.74 -8.30
CA ILE A 100 6.66 0.48 -7.82
C ILE A 100 5.74 1.46 -8.54
N ASP A 101 4.79 0.96 -9.32
CA ASP A 101 3.82 1.80 -10.01
C ASP A 101 2.89 2.52 -9.00
N PRO A 102 2.94 3.86 -8.92
CA PRO A 102 2.05 4.61 -8.05
C PRO A 102 0.63 4.54 -8.62
N ASN A 103 -0.32 4.05 -7.82
CA ASN A 103 -1.70 3.96 -8.28
C ASN A 103 -2.30 5.37 -8.46
N ALA A 104 -2.90 5.65 -9.61
CA ALA A 104 -3.67 6.88 -9.84
C ALA A 104 -4.79 7.09 -8.80
N PHE A 105 -5.26 6.00 -8.17
CA PHE A 105 -6.35 5.99 -7.19
C PHE A 105 -5.96 6.41 -5.76
N VAL A 106 -4.70 6.80 -5.49
CA VAL A 106 -4.33 7.41 -4.18
C VAL A 106 -4.96 8.81 -4.01
N PHE A 107 -5.52 9.39 -5.08
CA PHE A 107 -6.14 10.72 -5.08
C PHE A 107 -7.68 10.75 -5.00
N THR A 108 -8.35 9.60 -4.90
CA THR A 108 -9.82 9.56 -4.90
C THR A 108 -10.40 9.40 -3.50
N ARG A 109 -10.63 10.57 -2.88
CA ARG A 109 -11.59 10.91 -1.81
C ARG A 109 -11.08 11.02 -0.38
#